data_AF-A0A1F9M735-F1
#
_entry.id   AF-A0A1F9M735-F1
#
_cell.length_a   1.000
_cell.length_b   1.000
_cell.length_c   1.000
_cell.angle_alpha   90.00
_cell.angle_beta   90.00
_cell.angle_gamma   90.00
#
_symmetry.space_group_name_H-M   'P 1'
#
loop_
_entity.id
_entity.type
_entity.pdbx_description
1 polymer ?
#
loop_
_entity_poly.entity_id
_entity_poly.type
_entity_poly.pdbx_seq_one_letter_code
_entity_poly.pdbx_strand_id
1 'polypeptide(L)'
;MERITLKINVPVDIEEKEGVFIASCKSLDVFTQGTTMAHAEQNIIEALDLFLSMCAEMGTLEQVLSACGFKPEKNSVAPLSPHGKYVDIPLPFICANHNNTLSKCHA
;
A
#
# COMPACT_ATOMS: atom_id res chain seq x y z
N MET A 1 13.07 19.49 -6.48
CA MET A 1 11.82 18.71 -6.45
C MET A 1 11.81 17.97 -5.13
N GLU A 2 11.01 18.43 -4.18
CA GLU A 2 10.91 17.78 -2.87
C GLU A 2 10.10 16.49 -3.01
N ARG A 3 10.46 15.48 -2.20
CA ARG A 3 9.82 14.17 -2.19
C ARG A 3 9.52 13.78 -0.76
N ILE A 4 8.34 13.21 -0.54
CA ILE A 4 8.03 12.45 0.66
C ILE A 4 7.73 11.00 0.27
N THR A 5 8.00 10.06 1.17
CA THR A 5 7.60 8.67 0.98
C THR A 5 6.83 8.25 2.22
N LEU A 6 5.58 7.86 2.03
CA LEU A 6 4.80 7.20 3.06
C LEU A 6 5.08 5.70 2.97
N LYS A 7 5.21 5.02 4.11
CA LYS A 7 5.32 3.57 4.14
C LYS A 7 4.04 2.99 4.71
N ILE A 8 3.39 2.12 3.94
CA ILE A 8 2.23 1.36 4.39
C ILE A 8 2.71 -0.03 4.74
N ASN A 9 2.61 -0.39 6.02
CA ASN A 9 2.99 -1.71 6.53
C ASN A 9 1.75 -2.61 6.54
N VAL A 10 1.77 -3.72 5.80
CA VAL A 10 0.61 -4.62 5.63
C VAL A 10 0.97 -6.08 5.88
N PRO A 11 0.04 -6.88 6.44
CA PRO A 11 0.26 -8.30 6.66
C PRO A 11 0.14 -9.07 5.33
N VAL A 12 1.08 -9.98 5.12
CA VAL A 12 1.12 -10.91 3.99
C VAL A 12 1.26 -12.33 4.51
N ASP A 13 0.42 -13.21 3.96
CA ASP A 13 0.51 -14.66 4.14
C ASP A 13 0.95 -15.31 2.82
N ILE A 14 1.76 -16.37 2.90
CA ILE A 14 2.12 -17.20 1.75
C ILE A 14 1.85 -18.66 2.11
N GLU A 15 1.11 -19.35 1.24
CA GLU A 15 0.79 -20.78 1.37
C GLU A 15 1.16 -21.53 0.09
N GLU A 16 1.63 -22.77 0.21
CA GLU A 16 1.85 -23.65 -0.95
C GLU A 16 0.60 -24.49 -1.20
N LYS A 17 0.10 -24.47 -2.44
CA LYS A 17 -1.04 -25.25 -2.91
C LYS A 17 -0.68 -25.89 -4.24
N GLU A 18 -0.69 -27.23 -4.27
CA GLU A 18 -0.50 -28.02 -5.50
C GLU A 18 0.78 -27.65 -6.29
N GLY A 19 1.87 -27.33 -5.58
CA GLY A 19 3.15 -26.96 -6.19
C GLY A 19 3.23 -25.50 -6.68
N VAL A 20 2.25 -24.66 -6.33
CA VAL A 20 2.25 -23.21 -6.55
C VAL A 20 2.20 -22.49 -5.21
N PHE A 21 2.93 -21.39 -5.08
CA PHE A 21 2.88 -20.53 -3.90
C PHE A 21 1.86 -19.41 -4.11
N ILE A 22 0.86 -19.32 -3.24
CA ILE A 22 -0.16 -18.28 -3.24
C ILE A 22 0.20 -17.28 -2.14
N ALA A 23 0.39 -16.02 -2.52
CA ALA A 23 0.61 -14.92 -1.61
C ALA A 23 -0.65 -14.06 -1.50
N SER A 24 -0.96 -13.59 -0.29
CA SER A 24 -2.18 -12.82 -0.04
C SER A 24 -1.97 -11.71 0.99
N CYS A 25 -2.53 -10.54 0.70
CA CYS A 25 -2.81 -9.49 1.67
C CYS A 25 -4.32 -9.40 1.83
N LYS A 26 -4.86 -10.24 2.73
CA LYS A 26 -6.32 -10.41 2.90
C LYS A 26 -7.01 -9.12 3.34
N SER A 27 -6.32 -8.26 4.08
CA SER A 27 -6.87 -6.99 4.53
C SER A 27 -7.09 -6.00 3.38
N LEU A 28 -6.38 -6.15 2.26
CA LEU A 28 -6.56 -5.34 1.05
C LEU A 28 -7.19 -6.12 -0.11
N ASP A 29 -7.60 -7.37 0.13
CA ASP A 29 -8.15 -8.28 -0.90
C ASP A 29 -7.23 -8.47 -2.13
N VAL A 30 -5.91 -8.46 -1.91
CA VAL A 30 -4.91 -8.66 -2.97
C VAL A 30 -4.32 -10.06 -2.88
N PHE A 31 -4.34 -10.77 -4.00
CA PHE A 31 -3.79 -12.12 -4.14
C PHE A 31 -2.88 -12.20 -5.36
N THR A 32 -1.77 -12.90 -5.21
CA THR A 32 -0.85 -13.23 -6.30
C THR A 32 -0.37 -14.66 -6.16
N GLN A 33 0.35 -15.15 -7.16
CA GLN A 33 0.94 -16.48 -7.13
C GLN A 33 2.36 -16.47 -7.69
N GLY A 34 3.15 -17.47 -7.34
CA GLY A 34 4.50 -17.68 -7.86
C GLY A 34 4.88 -19.15 -7.91
N THR A 35 5.84 -19.48 -8.77
CA THR A 35 6.41 -20.84 -8.89
C THR A 35 7.37 -21.17 -7.75
N THR A 36 7.79 -20.17 -6.98
CA THR A 36 8.60 -20.30 -5.77
C THR A 36 8.06 -19.36 -4.70
N MET A 37 8.35 -19.64 -3.43
CA MET A 37 8.00 -18.74 -2.32
C MET A 37 8.51 -17.31 -2.55
N ALA A 38 9.76 -17.16 -3.02
CA ALA A 38 10.35 -15.86 -3.30
C ALA A 38 9.65 -15.12 -4.45
N HIS A 39 9.25 -15.83 -5.52
CA HIS A 39 8.45 -15.23 -6.59
C HIS A 39 7.06 -14.80 -6.11
N ALA A 40 6.39 -15.62 -5.30
CA ALA A 40 5.07 -15.24 -4.76
C ALA A 40 5.18 -14.01 -3.85
N GLU A 41 6.21 -13.95 -3.01
CA GLU A 41 6.50 -12.79 -2.17
C GLU A 41 6.76 -11.53 -3.01
N GLN A 42 7.59 -11.62 -4.04
CA GLN A 42 7.88 -10.45 -4.87
C GLN A 42 6.64 -9.99 -5.65
N ASN A 43 5.86 -10.93 -6.19
CA ASN A 43 4.65 -10.61 -6.92
C ASN A 43 3.62 -9.89 -6.05
N ILE A 44 3.43 -10.30 -4.78
CA ILE A 44 2.49 -9.61 -3.89
C ILE A 44 2.97 -8.21 -3.52
N ILE A 45 4.29 -8.01 -3.32
CA ILE A 45 4.86 -6.68 -3.03
C ILE A 45 4.63 -5.74 -4.22
N GLU A 46 4.93 -6.19 -5.43
CA GLU A 46 4.71 -5.39 -6.65
C GLU A 46 3.23 -5.09 -6.89
N ALA A 47 2.35 -6.07 -6.69
CA ALA A 47 0.91 -5.88 -6.84
C ALA A 47 0.36 -4.86 -5.83
N LEU A 48 0.81 -4.92 -4.57
CA LEU A 48 0.41 -3.97 -3.54
C LEU A 48 0.94 -2.56 -3.82
N ASP A 49 2.20 -2.43 -4.26
CA ASP A 49 2.79 -1.15 -4.66
C ASP A 49 1.99 -0.52 -5.79
N LEU A 50 1.74 -1.27 -6.87
CA LEU A 50 0.97 -0.79 -8.01
C LEU A 50 -0.46 -0.41 -7.59
N PHE A 51 -1.14 -1.27 -6.83
CA PHE A 51 -2.51 -1.04 -6.39
C PHE A 51 -2.63 0.24 -5.55
N LEU A 52 -1.81 0.39 -4.51
CA LEU A 52 -1.89 1.53 -3.60
C LEU A 52 -1.40 2.83 -4.25
N SER A 53 -0.36 2.77 -5.09
CA SER A 53 0.13 3.92 -5.85
C SER A 53 -0.93 4.41 -6.84
N MET A 54 -1.59 3.53 -7.59
CA MET A 54 -2.70 3.90 -8.46
C MET A 54 -3.88 4.51 -7.69
N CYS A 55 -4.23 3.94 -6.53
CA CYS A 55 -5.28 4.51 -5.68
C CYS A 55 -4.93 5.93 -5.21
N ALA A 56 -3.66 6.18 -4.87
CA ALA A 56 -3.18 7.51 -4.50
C ALA A 56 -3.23 8.49 -5.68
N GLU A 57 -2.76 8.08 -6.86
CA GLU A 57 -2.78 8.88 -8.09
C GLU A 57 -4.20 9.25 -8.52
N MET A 58 -5.15 8.32 -8.38
CA MET A 58 -6.55 8.54 -8.71
C MET A 58 -7.33 9.29 -7.63
N GLY A 59 -6.71 9.61 -6.48
CA GLY A 59 -7.38 10.26 -5.35
C GLY A 59 -8.43 9.38 -4.66
N THR A 60 -8.31 8.05 -4.76
CA THR A 60 -9.27 7.06 -4.23
C THR A 60 -8.75 6.26 -3.04
N LEU A 61 -7.49 6.48 -2.62
CA LEU A 61 -6.83 5.73 -1.55
C LEU A 61 -7.65 5.67 -0.25
N GLU A 62 -8.18 6.80 0.22
CA GLU A 62 -9.00 6.83 1.44
C GLU A 62 -10.29 6.01 1.29
N GLN A 63 -10.97 6.14 0.15
CA GLN A 63 -12.21 5.41 -0.13
C GLN A 63 -11.99 3.90 -0.16
N VAL A 64 -10.90 3.45 -0.81
CA VAL A 64 -10.52 2.04 -0.91
C VAL A 64 -10.17 1.49 0.48
N LEU A 65 -9.33 2.19 1.25
CA LEU A 65 -8.98 1.76 2.60
C LEU A 65 -10.23 1.63 3.49
N SER A 66 -11.15 2.59 3.40
CA SER A 66 -12.43 2.55 4.13
C SER A 66 -13.30 1.35 3.71
N ALA A 67 -13.37 1.05 2.41
CA ALA A 67 -14.11 -0.11 1.89
C ALA A 67 -13.50 -1.46 2.35
N CYS A 68 -12.18 -1.51 2.50
CA CYS A 68 -11.47 -2.64 3.12
C CYS A 68 -11.62 -2.71 4.65
N GLY A 69 -12.34 -1.77 5.26
CA GLY A 69 -12.62 -1.74 6.71
C GLY A 69 -11.59 -1.02 7.56
N PHE A 70 -10.57 -0.40 6.96
CA PHE A 70 -9.62 0.44 7.68
C PHE A 70 -10.28 1.75 8.10
N LYS A 71 -9.89 2.25 9.28
CA LYS A 71 -10.35 3.54 9.80
C LYS A 71 -9.16 4.31 10.35
N PRO A 72 -9.13 5.65 10.22
CA PRO A 72 -8.11 6.46 10.88
C PRO A 72 -8.18 6.26 12.40
N GLU A 73 -7.09 5.78 12.99
CA GLU A 73 -6.94 5.66 14.43
C GLU A 73 -6.07 6.81 14.96
N LYS A 74 -6.59 7.57 15.92
CA LYS A 74 -5.85 8.70 16.53
C LYS A 74 -4.81 8.26 17.57
N ASN A 75 -4.93 7.05 18.08
CA ASN A 75 -4.11 6.50 19.16
C ASN A 75 -3.36 5.26 18.66
N SER A 76 -2.18 5.46 18.08
CA SER A 76 -1.31 4.36 17.63
C SER A 76 -0.68 3.66 18.84
N VAL A 77 -1.36 2.68 19.44
CA VAL A 77 -0.79 1.94 20.60
C VAL A 77 -1.08 0.44 20.57
N ALA A 78 -1.92 -0.08 19.68
CA ALA A 78 -2.06 -1.53 19.58
C ALA A 78 -0.82 -2.12 18.86
N PRO A 79 -0.11 -3.10 19.46
CA PRO A 79 0.90 -3.86 18.75
C PRO A 79 0.27 -4.47 17.49
N LEU A 80 0.98 -4.38 16.37
CA LEU A 80 0.62 -5.12 15.17
C LEU A 80 0.39 -6.59 15.57
N SER A 81 -0.70 -7.19 15.09
CA SER A 81 -1.02 -8.56 15.47
C SER A 81 0.19 -9.46 15.19
N PRO A 82 0.58 -10.35 16.09
CA PRO A 82 1.80 -11.17 15.92
C PRO A 82 1.67 -12.24 14.82
N HIS A 83 0.54 -12.29 14.11
CA HIS A 83 0.24 -13.30 13.11
C HIS A 83 0.45 -12.71 11.71
N GLY A 84 1.45 -13.24 10.99
CA GLY A 84 1.75 -12.88 9.60
C GLY A 84 3.08 -12.13 9.44
N LYS A 85 3.66 -12.23 8.24
CA LYS A 85 4.82 -11.44 7.85
C LYS A 85 4.33 -10.07 7.40
N TYR A 86 4.92 -9.00 7.89
CA TYR A 86 4.59 -7.65 7.44
C TYR A 86 5.59 -7.19 6.38
N VAL A 87 5.08 -6.53 5.34
CA VAL A 87 5.89 -5.91 4.28
C VAL A 87 5.62 -4.41 4.24
N ASP A 88 6.68 -3.64 4.01
CA ASP A 88 6.61 -2.19 3.82
C ASP A 88 6.37 -1.89 2.33
N ILE A 89 5.23 -1.29 2.01
CA ILE A 89 4.92 -0.80 0.66
C ILE A 89 5.19 0.71 0.61
N PRO A 90 6.18 1.17 -0.19
CA PRO A 90 6.51 2.59 -0.29
C PRO A 90 5.55 3.32 -1.23
N LEU A 91 4.94 4.41 -0.76
CA LEU A 91 4.16 5.33 -1.57
C LEU A 91 4.90 6.67 -1.71
N PRO A 92 5.62 6.89 -2.82
CA PRO A 92 6.33 8.14 -3.06
C PRO A 92 5.37 9.24 -3.57
N PHE A 93 5.49 10.43 -3.00
CA PHE A 93 4.81 11.63 -3.46
C PHE A 93 5.84 12.70 -3.80
N ILE A 94 5.61 13.42 -4.90
CA ILE A 94 6.47 14.52 -5.36
C ILE A 94 5.76 15.85 -5.20
N CYS A 95 6.47 16.86 -4.67
CA CYS A 95 5.99 18.23 -4.65
C CYS A 95 6.19 18.85 -6.04
N ALA A 96 5.10 19.00 -6.80
CA ALA A 96 5.11 19.59 -8.14
C ALA A 96 5.20 21.13 -8.13
N ASN A 97 4.84 21.78 -7.02
CA ASN A 97 4.72 23.24 -6.95
C ASN A 97 5.64 23.85 -5.88
N HIS A 98 6.86 24.22 -6.27
CA HIS A 98 7.70 25.11 -5.46
C HIS A 98 7.52 26.60 -5.84
N ASN A 99 6.77 26.92 -6.90
CA ASN A 99 6.69 28.26 -7.50
C ASN A 99 5.25 28.81 -7.65
N ASN A 100 4.39 28.74 -6.65
CA ASN A 100 3.15 29.55 -6.65
C ASN A 100 3.31 30.77 -5.75
N THR A 101 4.27 31.62 -6.10
CA THR A 101 4.24 33.03 -5.69
C THR A 101 3.12 33.71 -6.48
N LEU A 102 1.98 33.93 -5.80
CA LEU A 102 0.95 34.91 -6.14
C LEU A 102 0.23 34.74 -7.49
N SER A 103 -0.67 33.75 -7.58
CA SER A 103 -1.86 33.93 -8.41
C SER A 103 -2.74 34.99 -7.74
N LYS A 104 -2.69 36.23 -8.24
CA LYS A 104 -3.59 37.31 -7.84
C LYS A 104 -5.03 36.82 -8.01
N CYS A 105 -5.74 36.63 -6.89
CA CYS A 105 -7.20 36.59 -6.93
C CYS A 105 -7.67 37.94 -7.49
N HIS A 106 -8.31 37.93 -8.65
CA HIS A 106 -9.02 39.10 -9.16
C HIS A 106 -10.28 39.28 -8.32
N ALA A 107 -10.41 40.48 -7.74
CA ALA A 107 -11.57 40.97 -7.03
C ALA A 107 -12.73 41.27 -8.00
#